data_AF-A0A0Q9N421-F1
#
_entry.id   AF-A0A0Q9N421-F1
#
_cell.length_a   1.000
_cell.length_b   1.000
_cell.length_c   1.000
_cell.angle_alpha   90.00
_cell.angle_beta   90.00
_cell.angle_gamma   90.00
#
_symmetry.space_group_name_H-M   'P 1'
#
loop_
_entity.id
_entity.type
_entity.pdbx_description
1 polymer ?
#
loop_
_entity_poly.entity_id
_entity_poly.type
_entity_poly.pdbx_seq_one_letter_code
_entity_poly.pdbx_strand_id
1 'polypeptide(L)'
;MTEEPSNEQGPWRIEVTSPALKGFRRLPEKAAAAIVEFVTGVLADNPRRLSKPLTSELLGLRTARRGDYRVLFTLDVEEHTLYVHRIEHRADVYKPR
;
A
#
# COMPACT_ATOMS: atom_id res chain seq x y z
N MET A 1 -5.34 31.81 -6.50
CA MET A 1 -5.11 31.35 -5.12
C MET A 1 -4.98 29.84 -5.22
N THR A 2 -3.77 29.38 -5.51
CA THR A 2 -3.42 27.95 -5.54
C THR A 2 -3.18 27.56 -4.10
N GLU A 3 -4.15 26.89 -3.48
CA GLU A 3 -3.91 26.18 -2.23
C GLU A 3 -2.93 25.05 -2.54
N GLU A 4 -1.64 25.31 -2.31
CA GLU A 4 -0.66 24.27 -2.07
C GLU A 4 -1.03 23.63 -0.73
N PRO A 5 -1.43 22.35 -0.65
CA PRO A 5 -1.72 21.75 0.63
C PRO A 5 -0.39 21.63 1.41
N SER A 6 -0.25 22.49 2.41
CA SER A 6 0.74 22.39 3.46
C SER A 6 0.80 20.95 3.96
N ASN A 7 1.99 20.37 3.91
CA ASN A 7 2.30 19.02 4.37
C ASN A 7 2.31 18.95 5.91
N GLU A 8 1.22 19.38 6.55
CA GLU A 8 0.98 19.31 8.00
C GLU A 8 0.13 18.10 8.40
N GLN A 9 -0.27 17.29 7.42
CA GLN A 9 -0.98 16.06 7.70
C GLN A 9 0.02 15.00 8.16
N GLY A 10 -0.19 14.49 9.38
CA GLY A 10 0.59 13.39 9.96
C GLY A 10 0.52 12.11 9.12
N PRO A 11 1.17 11.02 9.58
CA PRO A 11 1.15 9.76 8.84
C PRO A 11 -0.29 9.32 8.54
N TRP A 12 -0.48 8.78 7.34
CA TRP A 12 -1.78 8.28 6.91
C TRP A 12 -2.27 7.16 7.84
N ARG A 13 -3.55 7.19 8.22
CA ARG A 13 -4.16 6.06 8.95
C ARG A 13 -4.14 4.85 8.04
N ILE A 14 -3.85 3.67 8.58
CA ILE A 14 -3.80 2.43 7.78
C ILE A 14 -4.95 1.54 8.16
N GLU A 15 -5.71 1.15 7.15
CA GLU A 15 -6.77 0.16 7.27
C GLU A 15 -6.49 -1.03 6.37
N VAL A 16 -6.55 -2.23 6.93
CA VAL A 16 -6.24 -3.47 6.21
C VAL A 16 -7.53 -4.22 5.91
N THR A 17 -7.83 -4.37 4.63
CA THR A 17 -9.00 -5.14 4.21
C THR A 17 -8.84 -6.62 4.51
N SER A 18 -9.96 -7.34 4.65
CA SER A 18 -9.97 -8.78 4.90
C SER A 18 -9.15 -9.61 3.87
N PRO A 19 -9.17 -9.30 2.56
CA PRO A 19 -8.30 -9.98 1.59
C PRO A 19 -6.80 -9.76 1.85
N ALA A 20 -6.38 -8.54 2.19
CA ALA A 20 -4.99 -8.24 2.52
C ALA A 20 -4.53 -9.03 3.74
N LEU A 21 -5.38 -9.12 4.78
CA LEU A 21 -5.06 -9.86 6.01
C LEU A 21 -4.83 -11.35 5.73
N LYS A 22 -5.60 -11.95 4.83
CA LYS A 22 -5.38 -13.34 4.39
C LYS A 22 -4.04 -13.50 3.65
N GLY A 23 -3.67 -12.51 2.83
CA GLY A 23 -2.37 -12.47 2.16
C GLY A 23 -1.22 -12.41 3.15
N PHE A 24 -1.29 -11.49 4.12
CA PHE A 24 -0.30 -11.33 5.19
C PHE A 24 -0.02 -12.64 5.93
N ARG A 25 -1.07 -13.40 6.30
CA ARG A 25 -0.94 -14.67 7.04
C ARG A 25 -0.22 -15.77 6.25
N ARG A 26 -0.11 -15.65 4.93
CA ARG A 26 0.59 -16.61 4.06
C ARG A 26 2.04 -16.24 3.81
N LEU A 27 2.46 -15.04 4.23
CA LEU A 27 3.84 -14.59 4.07
C LEU A 27 4.74 -15.30 5.08
N PRO A 28 5.99 -15.60 4.71
CA PRO A 28 7.02 -15.93 5.70
C PRO A 28 7.10 -14.81 6.76
N GLU A 29 7.31 -15.17 8.02
CA GLU A 29 7.28 -14.24 9.16
C GLU A 29 8.16 -12.99 8.95
N LYS A 30 9.39 -13.18 8.46
CA LYS A 30 10.32 -12.08 8.15
C LYS A 30 9.76 -11.11 7.10
N ALA A 31 9.09 -11.64 6.07
CA ALA A 31 8.46 -10.83 5.05
C ALA A 31 7.23 -10.09 5.60
N ALA A 32 6.41 -10.76 6.42
CA ALA A 32 5.27 -10.12 7.06
C ALA A 32 5.72 -8.93 7.93
N ALA A 33 6.72 -9.13 8.80
CA ALA A 33 7.28 -8.09 9.65
C ALA A 33 7.81 -6.90 8.83
N ALA A 34 8.61 -7.17 7.80
CA ALA A 34 9.17 -6.13 6.94
C ALA A 34 8.10 -5.34 6.16
N ILE A 35 6.96 -5.98 5.83
CA ILE A 35 5.83 -5.29 5.18
C ILE A 35 5.05 -4.46 6.18
N VAL A 36 4.80 -4.98 7.39
CA VAL A 36 4.13 -4.19 8.44
C VAL A 36 4.94 -2.93 8.74
N GLU A 37 6.23 -3.05 9.02
CA GLU A 37 7.12 -1.92 9.28
C GLU A 37 7.12 -0.90 8.13
N PHE A 38 7.16 -1.40 6.88
CA PHE A 38 7.12 -0.55 5.71
C PHE A 38 5.78 0.21 5.59
N VAL A 39 4.65 -0.48 5.79
CA VAL A 39 3.31 0.10 5.64
C VAL A 39 3.03 1.10 6.76
N THR A 40 3.37 0.75 8.01
CA THR A 40 3.09 1.58 9.20
C THR A 40 4.07 2.72 9.43
N GLY A 41 5.23 2.72 8.77
CA GLY A 41 6.18 3.82 8.82
C GLY A 41 6.28 4.52 7.47
N VAL A 42 7.31 4.14 6.71
CA VAL A 42 7.78 4.88 5.54
C VAL A 42 6.68 5.10 4.49
N LEU A 43 5.84 4.10 4.23
CA LEU A 43 4.76 4.23 3.27
C LEU A 43 3.65 5.16 3.77
N ALA A 44 3.27 5.09 5.04
CA ALA A 44 2.24 5.95 5.62
C ALA A 44 2.66 7.41 5.70
N ASP A 45 3.96 7.71 5.83
CA ASP A 45 4.44 9.09 5.82
C ASP A 45 4.32 9.73 4.43
N ASN A 46 4.56 8.94 3.37
CA ASN A 46 4.73 9.47 2.02
C ASN A 46 4.11 8.58 0.93
N PRO A 47 2.83 8.17 1.02
CA PRO A 47 2.30 7.11 0.19
C PRO A 47 2.22 7.51 -1.28
N ARG A 48 1.95 8.78 -1.59
CA ARG A 48 1.92 9.27 -2.97
C ARG A 48 3.28 9.22 -3.64
N ARG A 49 4.34 9.57 -2.91
CA ARG A 49 5.73 9.62 -3.41
C ARG A 49 6.34 8.24 -3.58
N LEU A 50 5.99 7.30 -2.68
CA LEU A 50 6.57 5.95 -2.64
C LEU A 50 5.78 4.91 -3.43
N SER A 51 4.71 5.33 -4.11
CA SER A 51 3.88 4.46 -4.92
C SER A 51 3.62 5.04 -6.29
N LYS A 52 3.20 4.17 -7.21
CA LYS A 52 2.74 4.56 -8.54
C LYS A 52 1.26 4.23 -8.69
N PRO A 53 0.48 5.11 -9.35
CA PRO A 53 -0.90 4.77 -9.70
C PRO A 53 -0.90 3.62 -10.72
N LEU A 54 -1.92 2.77 -10.62
CA LEU A 54 -2.19 1.76 -11.62
C LEU A 54 -3.12 2.31 -12.70
N THR A 55 -3.06 1.67 -13.86
CA THR A 55 -3.79 2.06 -15.07
C THR A 55 -4.82 1.01 -15.45
N SER A 56 -5.61 1.29 -16.49
CA SER A 56 -6.64 0.38 -17.03
C SER A 56 -7.72 0.07 -15.97
N GLU A 57 -8.18 -1.18 -15.90
CA GLU A 57 -9.22 -1.69 -14.98
C GLU A 57 -8.89 -1.51 -13.49
N LEU A 58 -7.65 -1.13 -13.14
CA LEU A 58 -7.19 -0.87 -11.78
C LEU A 58 -7.04 0.63 -11.49
N LEU A 59 -7.69 1.49 -12.28
CA LEU A 59 -7.70 2.93 -12.06
C LEU A 59 -8.13 3.26 -10.62
N GLY A 60 -7.37 4.14 -9.95
CA GLY A 60 -7.61 4.52 -8.55
C GLY A 60 -6.80 3.70 -7.53
N LEU A 61 -6.27 2.54 -7.91
CA LEU A 61 -5.33 1.79 -7.07
C LEU A 61 -3.90 2.32 -7.24
N ARG A 62 -3.12 2.14 -6.18
CA ARG A 62 -1.70 2.46 -6.13
C ARG A 62 -0.91 1.23 -5.71
N THR A 63 0.32 1.13 -6.19
CA THR A 63 1.24 0.07 -5.81
C THR A 63 2.55 0.63 -5.27
N ALA A 64 2.96 0.14 -4.11
CA ALA A 64 4.28 0.39 -3.51
C ALA A 64 5.07 -0.92 -3.44
N ARG A 65 6.40 -0.82 -3.52
CA ARG A 65 7.30 -1.98 -3.52
C ARG A 65 8.15 -1.99 -2.25
N ARG A 66 8.26 -3.16 -1.63
CA ARG A 66 9.20 -3.43 -0.53
C ARG A 66 9.90 -4.76 -0.82
N GLY A 67 11.14 -4.67 -1.28
CA GLY A 67 11.88 -5.84 -1.77
C GLY A 67 11.10 -6.57 -2.87
N ASP A 68 10.80 -7.85 -2.62
CA ASP A 68 10.12 -8.72 -3.56
C ASP A 68 8.60 -8.68 -3.47
N TYR A 69 8.05 -7.82 -2.61
CA TYR A 69 6.62 -7.71 -2.40
C TYR A 69 6.06 -6.39 -2.93
N ARG A 70 4.82 -6.46 -3.42
CA ARG A 70 4.01 -5.32 -3.82
C ARG A 70 2.84 -5.16 -2.87
N VAL A 71 2.66 -3.94 -2.35
CA VAL A 71 1.50 -3.54 -1.57
C VAL A 71 0.56 -2.80 -2.50
N LEU A 72 -0.67 -3.27 -2.61
CA LEU A 72 -1.75 -2.68 -3.41
C LEU A 72 -2.71 -1.95 -2.48
N PHE A 73 -2.95 -0.66 -2.72
CA PHE A 73 -3.75 0.16 -1.82
C PHE A 73 -4.50 1.30 -2.53
N THR A 74 -5.48 1.89 -1.85
CA THR A 74 -6.11 3.17 -2.23
C THR A 74 -5.84 4.22 -1.16
N LEU A 75 -5.96 5.49 -1.54
CA LEU A 75 -5.86 6.62 -0.61
C LEU A 75 -7.21 7.34 -0.61
N ASP A 76 -7.81 7.43 0.57
CA ASP A 76 -8.96 8.27 0.84
C ASP A 76 -8.45 9.60 1.39
N VAL A 77 -8.56 10.64 0.57
CA VAL A 77 -8.02 11.97 0.89
C VAL A 77 -8.88 12.69 1.91
N GLU A 78 -10.18 12.38 1.98
CA GLU A 78 -11.11 13.00 2.91
C GLU A 78 -10.88 12.45 4.32
N GLU A 79 -10.74 11.13 4.43
CA GLU A 79 -10.50 10.43 5.70
C GLU A 79 -9.00 10.31 6.05
N HIS A 80 -8.11 10.83 5.20
CA HIS A 80 -6.65 10.69 5.29
C HIS A 80 -6.20 9.25 5.60
N THR A 81 -6.82 8.29 4.90
CA THR A 81 -6.68 6.85 5.17
C THR A 81 -6.12 6.09 3.97
N LEU A 82 -5.15 5.23 4.24
CA LEU A 82 -4.53 4.28 3.33
C LEU A 82 -5.15 2.90 3.51
N TYR A 83 -5.92 2.45 2.52
CA TYR A 83 -6.56 1.14 2.54
C TYR A 83 -5.72 0.09 1.82
N VAL A 84 -5.16 -0.87 2.57
CA VAL A 84 -4.39 -1.98 2.00
C VAL A 84 -5.34 -3.08 1.53
N HIS A 85 -5.31 -3.33 0.21
CA HIS A 85 -6.17 -4.32 -0.45
C HIS A 85 -5.49 -5.67 -0.62
N ARG A 86 -4.22 -5.68 -1.04
CA ARG A 86 -3.46 -6.91 -1.30
C ARG A 86 -1.97 -6.73 -1.07
N ILE A 87 -1.31 -7.83 -0.73
CA ILE A 87 0.14 -7.96 -0.77
C ILE A 87 0.48 -9.15 -1.64
N GLU A 88 1.32 -8.92 -2.63
CA GLU A 88 1.66 -9.90 -3.65
C GLU A 88 3.16 -10.06 -3.73
N HIS A 89 3.64 -11.30 -3.83
CA HIS A 89 5.05 -11.55 -4.13
C HIS A 89 5.30 -11.34 -5.63
N ARG A 90 6.46 -10.80 -6.00
CA ARG A 90 6.81 -10.50 -7.40
C ARG A 90 6.73 -11.72 -8.31
N ALA A 91 6.97 -12.92 -7.75
CA ALA A 91 6.94 -14.18 -8.48
C ALA A 91 5.52 -14.73 -8.68
N ASP A 92 4.54 -14.32 -7.86
CA ASP A 92 3.16 -14.77 -8.02
C ASP A 92 2.48 -14.09 -9.23
N VAL A 93 3.07 -13.01 -9.78
CA VAL A 93 2.64 -12.41 -11.06
C VAL A 93 2.81 -13.37 -12.25
N TYR A 94 3.67 -14.39 -12.12
CA TYR A 94 3.93 -15.37 -13.18
C TYR A 94 3.28 -16.73 -12.94
N LYS A 95 2.49 -16.92 -11.87
CA LYS A 95 1.80 -18.18 -11.66
C LYS A 95 0.43 -18.15 -12.36
N PRO A 96 0.14 -19.10 -13.27
CA PRO A 96 -1.23 -19.28 -13.74
C PRO A 96 -2.11 -19.65 -12.54
N ARG A 97 -3.25 -18.98 -12.45
CA ARG A 97 -4.30 -19.27 -11.46
C ARG A 97 -5.06 -20.53 -11.81
#